data_AF-A0A368NT43-F1
#
_entry.id   AF-A0A368NT43-F1
#
_cell.length_a   1.000
_cell.length_b   1.000
_cell.length_c   1.000
_cell.angle_alpha   90.00
_cell.angle_beta   90.00
_cell.angle_gamma   90.00
#
_symmetry.space_group_name_H-M   'P 1'
#
loop_
_entity.id
_entity.type
_entity.pdbx_description
1 polymer ?
#
loop_
_entity_poly.entity_id
_entity_poly.type
_entity_poly.pdbx_seq_one_letter_code
_entity_poly.pdbx_strand_id
1 'polypeptide(L)'
;MVTYTQSVSRNILPLSIADTLPSAFSEWHFTGATEDYGEAIETCKLCEQDGLRYHFEIQNQFTHSTLMVGSHCILQFDVGVYEGGRRLTVDEARKFLQKLTKKMRLESCIRALENLALAENNSILVSALAYYRTNKKLTPKQAFVVFWRLRSNHIDHDPSFFVITLKKDRYVDDLRNMPTERVHYFWKALSSGQRRKAMELGHMAPPHS
;
A
#
# COMPACT_ATOMS: atom_id res chain seq x y z
N MET A 1 13.88 29.30 0.34
CA MET A 1 13.30 27.96 0.53
C MET A 1 12.04 28.10 1.34
N VAL A 2 10.91 27.58 0.85
CA VAL A 2 9.67 27.53 1.65
C VAL A 2 9.83 26.38 2.65
N THR A 3 9.60 26.63 3.93
CA THR A 3 9.66 25.59 4.95
C THR A 3 8.41 24.72 4.90
N TYR A 4 8.49 23.48 5.39
CA TYR A 4 7.35 22.56 5.47
C TYR A 4 6.08 23.23 6.04
N THR A 5 6.23 23.95 7.16
CA THR A 5 5.13 24.66 7.81
C THR A 5 4.59 25.82 6.96
N GLN A 6 5.44 26.50 6.18
CA GLN A 6 5.00 27.58 5.29
C GLN A 6 4.15 27.06 4.12
N SER A 7 4.52 25.94 3.50
CA SER A 7 3.70 25.31 2.46
C SER A 7 2.33 24.90 3.02
N VAL A 8 2.31 24.31 4.21
CA VAL A 8 1.07 23.92 4.88
C VAL A 8 0.16 25.12 5.15
N SER A 9 0.68 26.21 5.74
CA SER A 9 -0.10 27.44 5.95
C SER A 9 -0.65 28.01 4.66
N ARG A 10 0.17 28.07 3.61
CA ARG A 10 -0.25 28.60 2.30
C ARG A 10 -1.39 27.79 1.70
N ASN A 11 -1.42 26.48 1.93
CA ASN A 11 -2.38 25.59 1.29
C ASN A 11 -3.67 25.42 2.12
N ILE A 12 -3.61 25.49 3.45
CA ILE A 12 -4.76 25.26 4.33
C ILE A 12 -5.52 26.55 4.67
N LEU A 13 -4.82 27.67 4.93
CA LEU A 13 -5.44 28.89 5.46
C LEU A 13 -6.38 29.56 4.45
N PRO A 14 -6.02 29.71 3.15
CA PRO A 14 -6.94 30.33 2.18
C PRO A 14 -8.22 29.53 1.93
N LEU A 15 -8.25 28.26 2.35
CA LEU A 15 -9.38 27.35 2.20
C LEU A 15 -10.19 27.18 3.50
N SER A 16 -9.80 27.88 4.57
CA SER A 16 -10.40 27.82 5.90
C SER A 16 -11.04 29.16 6.27
N ILE A 17 -11.94 29.15 7.25
CA ILE A 17 -12.47 30.38 7.84
C ILE A 17 -11.48 30.95 8.86
N ALA A 18 -10.82 30.07 9.62
CA ALA A 18 -9.78 30.44 10.56
C ALA A 18 -8.51 30.96 9.89
N ASP A 19 -7.84 31.88 10.60
CA ASP A 19 -6.62 32.58 10.18
C ASP A 19 -5.33 31.99 10.79
N THR A 20 -5.45 31.04 11.72
CA THR A 20 -4.32 30.33 12.33
C THR A 20 -4.35 28.84 12.03
N LEU A 21 -3.18 28.21 11.93
CA LEU A 21 -3.06 26.78 11.62
C LEU A 21 -3.85 25.87 12.57
N PRO A 22 -3.74 25.98 13.91
CA PRO A 22 -4.45 25.07 14.81
C PRO A 22 -5.97 25.19 14.66
N SER A 23 -6.48 26.41 14.55
CA SER A 23 -7.92 26.65 14.35
C SER A 23 -8.38 26.16 12.98
N ALA A 24 -7.59 26.40 11.92
CA ALA A 24 -7.90 25.91 10.59
C ALA A 24 -8.04 24.39 10.58
N PHE A 25 -7.09 23.63 11.14
CA PHE A 25 -7.17 22.17 11.16
C PHE A 25 -8.36 21.60 11.94
N SER A 26 -8.94 22.36 12.88
CA SER A 26 -10.18 21.96 13.56
C SER A 26 -11.41 21.94 12.64
N GLU A 27 -11.33 22.61 11.49
CA GLU A 27 -12.37 22.66 10.45
C GLU A 27 -12.29 21.48 9.47
N TRP A 28 -11.17 20.76 9.43
CA TRP A 28 -10.92 19.72 8.43
C TRP A 28 -11.11 18.31 9.00
N HIS A 29 -11.65 17.45 8.15
CA HIS A 29 -11.81 16.04 8.46
C HIS A 29 -11.49 15.16 7.25
N PHE A 30 -11.05 13.93 7.51
CA PHE A 30 -10.90 12.90 6.49
C PHE A 30 -12.28 12.41 6.03
N THR A 31 -12.52 12.40 4.72
CA THR A 31 -13.85 12.09 4.15
C THR A 31 -14.14 10.59 4.05
N GLY A 32 -13.10 9.75 4.14
CA GLY A 32 -13.19 8.34 3.81
C GLY A 32 -12.69 8.00 2.41
N ALA A 33 -12.61 8.98 1.51
CA ALA A 33 -12.16 8.77 0.14
C ALA A 33 -10.63 8.62 0.05
N THR A 34 -10.18 7.65 -0.73
CA THR A 34 -8.77 7.32 -0.92
C THR A 34 -8.47 7.01 -2.38
N GLU A 35 -7.29 7.40 -2.83
CA GLU A 35 -6.81 7.11 -4.20
C GLU A 35 -5.46 6.36 -4.14
N ASP A 36 -5.30 5.33 -4.96
CA ASP A 36 -4.05 4.57 -5.13
C ASP A 36 -3.55 4.76 -6.56
N TYR A 37 -2.55 5.62 -6.74
CA TYR A 37 -1.99 5.97 -8.04
C TYR A 37 -1.06 4.89 -8.62
N GLY A 38 -0.86 3.77 -7.91
CA GLY A 38 0.01 2.68 -8.35
C GLY A 38 1.50 2.95 -8.09
N GLU A 39 1.99 4.11 -8.50
CA GLU A 39 3.38 4.54 -8.28
C GLU A 39 3.48 5.68 -7.26
N ALA A 40 4.65 5.78 -6.62
CA ALA A 40 4.95 6.82 -5.64
C ALA A 40 5.46 8.09 -6.33
N ILE A 41 4.61 8.74 -7.12
CA ILE A 41 4.97 9.90 -7.95
C ILE A 41 4.13 11.15 -7.66
N GLU A 42 3.10 11.02 -6.83
CA GLU A 42 2.20 12.13 -6.53
C GLU A 42 2.74 13.06 -5.46
N THR A 43 2.19 14.28 -5.45
CA THR A 43 2.55 15.34 -4.50
C THR A 43 1.41 15.62 -3.53
N CYS A 44 1.72 15.65 -2.24
CA CYS A 44 0.78 16.03 -1.19
C CYS A 44 0.27 17.46 -1.41
N LYS A 45 -1.05 17.66 -1.54
CA LYS A 45 -1.62 19.01 -1.74
C LYS A 45 -1.61 19.89 -0.49
N LEU A 46 -1.16 19.35 0.65
CA LEU A 46 -1.01 20.10 1.90
C LEU A 46 0.45 20.51 2.14
N CYS A 47 1.37 19.55 2.22
CA CYS A 47 2.77 19.84 2.54
C CYS A 47 3.71 19.92 1.34
N GLU A 48 3.24 19.63 0.13
CA GLU A 48 4.00 19.67 -1.13
C GLU A 48 5.20 18.70 -1.21
N GLN A 49 5.28 17.73 -0.30
CA GLN A 49 6.22 16.62 -0.45
C GLN A 49 5.76 15.69 -1.57
N ASP A 50 6.71 15.29 -2.41
CA ASP A 50 6.56 14.34 -3.49
C ASP A 50 6.66 12.89 -2.98
N GLY A 51 6.55 11.92 -3.89
CA GLY A 51 6.72 10.51 -3.56
C GLY A 51 5.51 9.86 -2.91
N LEU A 52 4.31 10.44 -3.03
CA LEU A 52 3.09 9.81 -2.56
C LEU A 52 2.55 8.83 -3.59
N ARG A 53 2.16 7.65 -3.12
CA ARG A 53 1.35 6.68 -3.88
C ARG A 53 -0.12 6.74 -3.51
N TYR A 54 -0.39 7.01 -2.23
CA TYR A 54 -1.73 7.00 -1.65
C TYR A 54 -2.12 8.41 -1.24
N HIS A 55 -3.28 8.83 -1.72
CA HIS A 55 -3.92 10.04 -1.25
C HIS A 55 -5.15 9.72 -0.41
N PHE A 56 -5.36 10.58 0.57
CA PHE A 56 -6.49 10.60 1.49
C PHE A 56 -7.15 11.96 1.33
N GLU A 57 -8.43 11.98 0.99
CA GLU A 57 -9.15 13.23 0.84
C GLU A 57 -9.52 13.79 2.22
N ILE A 58 -9.16 15.05 2.45
CA ILE A 58 -9.65 15.83 3.58
C ILE A 58 -10.55 16.94 3.08
N GLN A 59 -11.56 17.29 3.86
CA GLN A 59 -12.54 18.33 3.53
C GLN A 59 -12.71 19.30 4.69
N ASN A 60 -12.79 20.59 4.37
CA ASN A 60 -13.23 21.61 5.30
C ASN A 60 -14.75 21.54 5.47
N GLN A 61 -15.24 21.43 6.71
CA GLN A 61 -16.66 21.28 7.01
C GLN A 61 -17.50 22.54 6.76
N PHE A 62 -16.86 23.72 6.68
CA PHE A 62 -17.53 25.00 6.50
C PHE A 62 -17.45 25.51 5.05
N THR A 63 -16.29 25.37 4.40
CA THR A 63 -16.07 25.85 3.02
C THR A 63 -16.30 24.77 1.98
N HIS A 64 -16.40 23.50 2.38
CA HIS A 64 -16.46 22.31 1.51
C HIS A 64 -15.25 22.12 0.60
N SER A 65 -14.20 22.93 0.76
CA SER A 65 -12.93 22.77 0.05
C SER A 65 -12.31 21.41 0.38
N THR A 66 -11.70 20.76 -0.62
CA THR A 66 -11.05 19.46 -0.45
C THR A 66 -9.57 19.52 -0.80
N LEU A 67 -8.77 18.65 -0.17
CA LEU A 67 -7.36 18.45 -0.48
C LEU A 67 -7.03 16.95 -0.47
N MET A 68 -6.21 16.54 -1.43
CA MET A 68 -5.63 15.19 -1.48
C MET A 68 -4.28 15.18 -0.77
N VAL A 69 -4.18 14.45 0.33
CA VAL A 69 -3.00 14.48 1.22
C VAL A 69 -2.46 13.11 1.54
N GLY A 70 -1.21 13.04 2.01
CA GLY A 70 -0.65 11.83 2.60
C GLY A 70 -1.18 11.59 4.01
N SER A 71 -1.28 10.32 4.42
CA SER A 71 -1.70 9.94 5.78
C SER A 71 -0.80 10.51 6.88
N HIS A 72 0.47 10.78 6.58
CA HIS A 72 1.36 11.46 7.50
C HIS A 72 0.85 12.87 7.88
N CYS A 73 0.36 13.65 6.91
CA CYS A 73 -0.17 14.98 7.19
C CYS A 73 -1.44 14.93 8.05
N ILE A 74 -2.33 13.95 7.81
CA ILE A 74 -3.53 13.75 8.64
C ILE A 74 -3.13 13.54 10.11
N LEU A 75 -2.12 12.70 10.36
CA LEU A 75 -1.66 12.40 11.72
C LEU A 75 -0.85 13.54 12.34
N GLN A 76 0.02 14.19 11.56
CA GLN A 76 0.92 15.24 12.04
C GLN A 76 0.15 16.49 12.48
N PHE A 77 -0.96 16.80 11.81
CA PHE A 77 -1.76 17.99 12.07
C PHE A 77 -3.09 17.68 12.77
N ASP A 78 -3.28 16.44 13.24
CA ASP A 78 -4.50 15.97 13.91
C ASP A 78 -5.79 16.36 13.16
N VAL A 79 -5.79 16.12 11.84
CA VAL A 79 -7.00 16.29 11.01
C VAL A 79 -8.05 15.28 11.49
N GLY A 80 -9.30 15.71 11.65
CA GLY A 80 -10.35 14.89 12.25
C GLY A 80 -10.60 13.60 11.47
N VAL A 81 -10.45 12.45 12.12
CA VAL A 81 -10.84 11.14 11.55
C VAL A 81 -11.99 10.59 12.38
N TYR A 82 -13.05 10.10 11.73
CA TYR A 82 -14.27 9.67 12.40
C TYR A 82 -14.62 8.23 12.05
N GLU A 83 -15.10 7.46 13.03
CA GLU A 83 -15.68 6.13 12.85
C GLU A 83 -16.99 6.04 13.65
N GLY A 84 -18.10 5.72 12.98
CA GLY A 84 -19.42 5.69 13.62
C GLY A 84 -19.85 7.02 14.23
N GLY A 85 -19.44 8.16 13.64
CA GLY A 85 -19.75 9.50 14.14
C GLY A 85 -18.86 10.00 15.29
N ARG A 86 -17.96 9.16 15.82
CA ARG A 86 -17.03 9.53 16.89
C ARG A 86 -15.67 9.92 16.31
N ARG A 87 -15.09 11.03 16.77
CA ARG A 87 -13.70 11.40 16.47
C ARG A 87 -12.75 10.39 17.11
N LEU A 88 -11.86 9.84 16.29
CA LEU A 88 -10.80 8.95 16.71
C LEU A 88 -9.69 9.74 17.38
N THR A 89 -9.05 9.14 18.38
CA THR A 89 -7.75 9.60 18.89
C THR A 89 -6.68 9.43 17.81
N VAL A 90 -5.55 10.13 17.94
CA VAL A 90 -4.41 10.01 16.99
C VAL A 90 -3.96 8.56 16.81
N ASP A 91 -3.94 7.76 17.87
CA ASP A 91 -3.53 6.35 17.81
C ASP A 91 -4.57 5.46 17.11
N GLU A 92 -5.85 5.73 17.32
CA GLU A 92 -6.95 5.06 16.61
C GLU A 92 -6.95 5.45 15.13
N ALA A 93 -6.78 6.73 14.81
CA ALA A 93 -6.67 7.25 13.46
C ALA A 93 -5.48 6.63 12.72
N ARG A 94 -4.31 6.51 13.39
CA ARG A 94 -3.14 5.82 12.83
C ARG A 94 -3.46 4.38 12.45
N LYS A 95 -4.09 3.62 13.36
CA LYS A 95 -4.49 2.22 13.09
C LYS A 95 -5.52 2.13 11.95
N PHE A 96 -6.45 3.07 11.91
CA PHE A 96 -7.50 3.16 10.89
C PHE A 96 -6.90 3.42 9.49
N LEU A 97 -6.05 4.45 9.35
CA LEU A 97 -5.39 4.79 8.08
C LEU A 97 -4.43 3.67 7.63
N GLN A 98 -3.74 3.00 8.56
CA GLN A 98 -2.94 1.81 8.24
C GLN A 98 -3.80 0.66 7.72
N LYS A 99 -4.99 0.44 8.29
CA LYS A 99 -5.94 -0.59 7.82
C LYS A 99 -6.44 -0.26 6.41
N LEU A 100 -6.77 1.00 6.12
CA LEU A 100 -7.12 1.46 4.77
C LEU A 100 -5.97 1.26 3.77
N THR A 101 -4.75 1.64 4.15
CA THR A 101 -3.57 1.43 3.31
C THR A 101 -3.35 -0.06 3.00
N LYS A 102 -3.49 -0.93 4.00
CA LYS A 102 -3.42 -2.39 3.79
C LYS A 102 -4.51 -2.91 2.86
N LYS A 103 -5.72 -2.35 2.93
CA LYS A 103 -6.83 -2.68 2.02
C LYS A 103 -6.48 -2.29 0.58
N MET A 104 -6.03 -1.06 0.35
CA MET A 104 -5.62 -0.59 -0.99
C MET A 104 -4.49 -1.44 -1.57
N ARG A 105 -3.49 -1.83 -0.77
CA ARG A 105 -2.42 -2.75 -1.18
C ARG A 105 -2.95 -4.10 -1.64
N LEU A 106 -3.87 -4.68 -0.87
CA LEU A 106 -4.49 -5.96 -1.21
C LEU A 106 -5.29 -5.85 -2.52
N GLU A 107 -6.05 -4.77 -2.69
CA GLU A 107 -6.82 -4.50 -3.91
C GLU A 107 -5.90 -4.30 -5.11
N SER A 108 -4.75 -3.62 -4.95
CA SER A 108 -3.72 -3.51 -6.00
C SER A 108 -3.17 -4.88 -6.42
N CYS A 109 -2.84 -5.78 -5.47
CA CYS A 109 -2.46 -7.16 -5.80
C CYS A 109 -3.56 -7.89 -6.57
N ILE A 110 -4.82 -7.74 -6.16
CA ILE A 110 -5.95 -8.41 -6.81
C ILE A 110 -6.13 -7.90 -8.24
N ARG A 111 -6.09 -6.57 -8.46
CA ARG A 111 -6.16 -5.97 -9.80
C ARG A 111 -5.03 -6.47 -10.70
N ALA A 112 -3.80 -6.56 -10.19
CA ALA A 112 -2.67 -7.09 -10.95
C ALA A 112 -2.90 -8.56 -11.37
N LEU A 113 -3.44 -9.39 -10.47
CA LEU A 113 -3.78 -10.79 -10.76
C LEU A 113 -4.96 -10.94 -11.73
N GLU A 114 -5.95 -10.05 -11.66
CA GLU A 114 -7.07 -10.00 -12.61
C GLU A 114 -6.60 -9.62 -14.00
N ASN A 115 -5.80 -8.55 -14.13
CA ASN A 115 -5.19 -8.14 -15.38
C ASN A 115 -4.35 -9.28 -15.97
N LEU A 116 -3.63 -10.01 -15.12
CA LEU A 116 -2.82 -11.15 -15.56
C LEU A 116 -3.67 -12.32 -16.06
N ALA A 117 -4.76 -12.64 -15.37
CA ALA A 117 -5.68 -13.70 -15.78
C ALA A 117 -6.44 -13.35 -17.08
N LEU A 118 -6.62 -12.06 -17.38
CA LEU A 118 -7.18 -11.58 -18.65
C LEU A 118 -6.15 -11.62 -19.79
N ALA A 119 -4.89 -11.27 -19.51
CA ALA A 119 -3.81 -11.28 -20.49
C ALA A 119 -3.42 -12.70 -20.94
N GLU A 120 -3.51 -13.69 -20.05
CA GLU A 120 -3.20 -15.09 -20.34
C GLU A 120 -4.36 -16.01 -19.94
N ASN A 121 -4.97 -16.71 -20.91
CA ASN A 121 -5.95 -17.75 -20.63
C ASN A 121 -5.27 -19.01 -20.07
N ASN A 122 -4.93 -18.98 -18.78
CA ASN A 122 -4.16 -20.00 -18.09
C ASN A 122 -4.86 -20.42 -16.80
N SER A 123 -5.23 -21.70 -16.71
CA SER A 123 -5.94 -22.27 -15.56
C SER A 123 -5.18 -22.16 -14.23
N ILE A 124 -3.84 -22.12 -14.27
CA ILE A 124 -2.99 -21.94 -13.08
C ILE A 124 -3.16 -20.52 -12.53
N LEU A 125 -3.22 -19.50 -13.40
CA LEU A 125 -3.38 -18.11 -13.01
C LEU A 125 -4.78 -17.84 -12.46
N VAL A 126 -5.81 -18.44 -13.06
CA VAL A 126 -7.20 -18.40 -12.54
C VAL A 126 -7.26 -19.04 -11.16
N SER A 127 -6.63 -20.20 -10.96
CA SER A 127 -6.56 -20.86 -9.66
C SER A 127 -5.79 -20.04 -8.62
N ALA A 128 -4.68 -19.40 -9.01
CA ALA A 128 -3.90 -18.53 -8.14
C ALA A 128 -4.70 -17.29 -7.70
N LEU A 129 -5.43 -16.64 -8.61
CA LEU A 129 -6.31 -15.52 -8.31
C LEU A 129 -7.43 -15.94 -7.34
N ALA A 130 -8.11 -17.05 -7.61
CA ALA A 130 -9.14 -17.58 -6.72
C ALA A 130 -8.59 -17.89 -5.32
N TYR A 131 -7.43 -18.55 -5.25
CA TYR A 131 -6.75 -18.83 -3.99
C TYR A 131 -6.37 -17.54 -3.24
N TYR A 132 -5.85 -16.53 -3.95
CA TYR A 132 -5.43 -15.27 -3.36
C TYR A 132 -6.61 -14.46 -2.81
N ARG A 133 -7.75 -14.41 -3.51
CA ARG A 133 -8.97 -13.74 -3.02
C ARG A 133 -9.44 -14.32 -1.68
N THR A 134 -9.37 -15.64 -1.51
CA THR A 134 -9.78 -16.30 -0.25
C THR A 134 -8.71 -16.20 0.84
N ASN A 135 -7.45 -16.47 0.51
CA ASN A 135 -6.39 -16.67 1.50
C ASN A 135 -5.54 -15.42 1.75
N LYS A 136 -5.62 -14.42 0.86
CA LYS A 136 -4.84 -13.18 0.84
C LYS A 136 -3.33 -13.43 0.82
N LYS A 137 -2.92 -14.57 0.27
CA LYS A 137 -1.54 -15.10 0.26
C LYS A 137 -1.30 -15.99 -0.96
N LEU A 138 -0.04 -16.09 -1.36
CA LEU A 138 0.44 -17.05 -2.36
C LEU A 138 1.29 -18.15 -1.70
N THR A 139 1.19 -19.37 -2.21
CA THR A 139 2.19 -20.42 -1.92
C THR A 139 3.47 -20.14 -2.70
N PRO A 140 4.63 -20.73 -2.35
CA PRO A 140 5.88 -20.51 -3.10
C PRO A 140 5.75 -20.85 -4.59
N LYS A 141 5.10 -21.98 -4.93
CA LYS A 141 4.83 -22.37 -6.32
C LYS A 141 3.97 -21.34 -7.06
N GLN A 142 2.90 -20.86 -6.43
CA GLN A 142 2.05 -19.80 -7.00
C GLN A 142 2.83 -18.51 -7.15
N ALA A 143 3.64 -18.13 -6.16
CA ALA A 143 4.45 -16.92 -6.18
C ALA A 143 5.40 -16.91 -7.37
N PHE A 144 6.18 -17.98 -7.58
CA PHE A 144 7.05 -18.07 -8.75
C PHE A 144 6.28 -17.85 -10.06
N VAL A 145 5.18 -18.58 -10.28
CA VAL A 145 4.41 -18.47 -11.53
C VAL A 145 3.82 -17.08 -11.70
N VAL A 146 3.19 -16.53 -10.66
CA VAL A 146 2.58 -15.20 -10.67
C VAL A 146 3.63 -14.14 -10.99
N PHE A 147 4.74 -14.08 -10.25
CA PHE A 147 5.74 -13.03 -10.44
C PHE A 147 6.46 -13.14 -11.79
N TRP A 148 6.73 -14.36 -12.25
CA TRP A 148 7.27 -14.56 -13.59
C TRP A 148 6.32 -14.04 -14.67
N ARG A 149 5.03 -14.32 -14.53
CA ARG A 149 4.01 -13.91 -15.51
C ARG A 149 3.65 -12.42 -15.43
N LEU A 150 3.58 -11.82 -14.25
CA LEU A 150 3.42 -10.37 -14.09
C LEU A 150 4.56 -9.63 -14.81
N ARG A 151 5.82 -10.07 -14.62
CA ARG A 151 6.98 -9.50 -15.30
C ARG A 151 6.92 -9.70 -16.82
N SER A 152 6.55 -10.90 -17.27
CA SER A 152 6.50 -11.22 -18.71
C SER A 152 5.42 -10.44 -19.46
N ASN A 153 4.33 -10.07 -18.78
CA ASN A 153 3.23 -9.30 -19.36
C ASN A 153 3.33 -7.79 -19.08
N HIS A 154 4.44 -7.32 -18.48
CA HIS A 154 4.63 -5.92 -18.11
C HIS A 154 3.50 -5.33 -17.26
N ILE A 155 2.91 -6.15 -16.37
CA ILE A 155 1.85 -5.72 -15.48
C ILE A 155 2.49 -5.07 -14.25
N ASP A 156 2.19 -3.79 -14.04
CA ASP A 156 2.67 -3.05 -12.87
C ASP A 156 2.19 -3.68 -11.57
N HIS A 157 3.11 -3.78 -10.60
CA HIS A 157 2.87 -4.31 -9.27
C HIS A 157 4.04 -4.01 -8.33
N ASP A 158 3.74 -3.87 -7.04
CA ASP A 158 4.76 -3.87 -5.99
C ASP A 158 4.87 -5.28 -5.37
N PRO A 159 5.99 -6.00 -5.55
CA PRO A 159 6.18 -7.32 -4.95
C PRO A 159 6.01 -7.35 -3.44
N SER A 160 6.35 -6.28 -2.74
CA SER A 160 6.29 -6.21 -1.27
C SER A 160 4.87 -6.25 -0.72
N PHE A 161 3.85 -6.04 -1.57
CA PHE A 161 2.45 -6.09 -1.15
C PHE A 161 1.89 -7.51 -1.12
N PHE A 162 2.51 -8.42 -1.88
CA PHE A 162 2.13 -9.82 -1.88
C PHE A 162 2.65 -10.51 -0.63
N VAL A 163 1.81 -11.35 -0.03
CA VAL A 163 2.19 -12.14 1.15
C VAL A 163 2.42 -13.59 0.75
N ILE A 164 3.61 -14.10 1.03
CA ILE A 164 3.94 -15.52 0.80
C ILE A 164 3.65 -16.33 2.07
N THR A 165 3.01 -17.50 1.94
CA THR A 165 2.76 -18.39 3.09
C THR A 165 3.77 -19.54 3.14
N LEU A 166 4.42 -19.71 4.30
CA LEU A 166 5.29 -20.84 4.62
C LEU A 166 4.80 -21.61 5.86
N LYS A 167 3.49 -21.54 6.14
CA LYS A 167 2.88 -22.10 7.36
C LYS A 167 2.77 -23.63 7.39
N LYS A 168 2.90 -24.30 6.25
CA LYS A 168 2.80 -25.76 6.13
C LYS A 168 4.16 -26.30 5.71
N ASP A 169 4.52 -27.48 6.21
CA ASP A 169 5.81 -28.12 5.88
C ASP A 169 5.98 -28.29 4.37
N ARG A 170 4.92 -28.72 3.67
CA ARG A 170 4.91 -28.79 2.20
C ARG A 170 5.31 -27.49 1.49
N TYR A 171 4.99 -26.32 2.07
CA TYR A 171 5.37 -25.03 1.48
C TYR A 171 6.83 -24.68 1.79
N VAL A 172 7.34 -25.12 2.93
CA VAL A 172 8.76 -25.02 3.25
C VAL A 172 9.56 -25.94 2.32
N ASP A 173 9.07 -27.15 2.05
CA ASP A 173 9.68 -28.08 1.10
C ASP A 173 9.59 -27.57 -0.34
N ASP A 174 8.46 -27.00 -0.75
CA ASP A 174 8.31 -26.33 -2.05
C ASP A 174 9.33 -25.21 -2.23
N LEU A 175 9.61 -24.44 -1.16
CA LEU A 175 10.63 -23.40 -1.19
C LEU A 175 12.04 -24.02 -1.27
N ARG A 176 12.38 -24.94 -0.37
CA ARG A 176 13.69 -25.62 -0.30
C ARG A 176 14.09 -26.25 -1.64
N ASN A 177 13.15 -26.92 -2.30
CA ASN A 177 13.41 -27.63 -3.56
C ASN A 177 13.31 -26.71 -4.79
N MET A 178 12.99 -25.43 -4.62
CA MET A 178 12.89 -24.48 -5.71
C MET A 178 14.29 -23.98 -6.12
N PRO A 179 14.63 -23.94 -7.41
CA PRO A 179 15.86 -23.29 -7.85
C PRO A 179 15.93 -21.83 -7.39
N THR A 180 17.11 -21.39 -6.93
CA THR A 180 17.31 -20.07 -6.30
C THR A 180 16.87 -18.91 -7.21
N GLU A 181 17.15 -19.00 -8.49
CA GLU A 181 16.71 -18.06 -9.54
C GLU A 181 15.19 -17.91 -9.63
N ARG A 182 14.42 -18.95 -9.29
CA ARG A 182 12.95 -18.85 -9.22
C ARG A 182 12.49 -18.15 -7.95
N VAL A 183 13.19 -18.34 -6.84
CA VAL A 183 12.93 -17.62 -5.59
C VAL A 183 13.20 -16.12 -5.75
N HIS A 184 14.19 -15.75 -6.59
CA HIS A 184 14.50 -14.35 -6.89
C HIS A 184 13.32 -13.56 -7.46
N TYR A 185 12.41 -14.21 -8.22
CA TYR A 185 11.21 -13.55 -8.75
C TYR A 185 10.30 -12.97 -7.67
N PHE A 186 10.23 -13.60 -6.50
CA PHE A 186 9.36 -13.16 -5.40
C PHE A 186 10.13 -12.84 -4.12
N TRP A 187 11.45 -12.67 -4.19
CA TRP A 187 12.30 -12.38 -3.04
C TRP A 187 11.84 -11.14 -2.26
N LYS A 188 11.45 -10.09 -2.99
CA LYS A 188 10.92 -8.85 -2.40
C LYS A 188 9.59 -9.04 -1.66
N ALA A 189 8.80 -10.06 -2.02
CA ALA A 189 7.54 -10.43 -1.34
C ALA A 189 7.76 -11.24 -0.05
N LEU A 190 8.96 -11.79 0.17
CA LEU A 190 9.30 -12.47 1.41
C LEU A 190 9.51 -11.46 2.53
N SER A 191 8.96 -11.73 3.72
CA SER A 191 9.30 -10.97 4.92
C SER A 191 10.75 -11.18 5.34
N SER A 192 11.31 -10.29 6.17
CA SER A 192 12.70 -10.42 6.65
C SER A 192 12.98 -11.79 7.31
N GLY A 193 12.02 -12.32 8.07
CA GLY A 193 12.12 -13.66 8.66
C GLY A 193 12.05 -14.78 7.63
N GLN A 194 11.23 -14.62 6.58
CA GLN A 194 11.16 -15.59 5.49
C GLN A 194 12.40 -15.58 4.60
N ARG A 195 13.01 -14.42 4.37
CA ARG A 195 14.30 -14.32 3.66
C ARG A 195 15.41 -15.03 4.44
N ARG A 196 15.46 -14.85 5.76
CA ARG A 196 16.38 -15.59 6.63
C ARG A 196 16.17 -17.10 6.52
N LYS A 197 14.92 -17.55 6.63
CA LYS A 197 14.57 -18.96 6.44
C LYS A 197 14.94 -19.47 5.05
N ALA A 198 14.75 -18.68 3.99
CA ALA A 198 15.16 -19.07 2.64
C ALA A 198 16.69 -19.27 2.54
N MET A 199 17.48 -18.41 3.19
CA MET A 199 18.93 -18.58 3.27
C MET A 199 19.34 -19.84 4.04
N GLU A 200 18.67 -20.14 5.16
CA GLU A 200 18.87 -21.40 5.91
C GLU A 200 18.54 -22.64 5.08
N LEU A 201 17.64 -22.52 4.10
CA LEU A 201 17.27 -23.59 3.17
C LEU A 201 18.22 -23.70 1.96
N GLY A 202 19.24 -22.85 1.87
CA GLY A 202 20.27 -22.90 0.81
C GLY A 202 20.10 -21.88 -0.32
N HIS A 203 19.15 -20.94 -0.24
CA HIS A 203 19.03 -19.87 -1.22
C HIS A 203 19.97 -18.70 -0.93
N MET A 204 20.28 -17.93 -1.96
CA MET A 204 21.03 -16.67 -1.85
C MET A 204 20.14 -15.48 -2.22
N ALA A 205 20.39 -14.33 -1.59
CA ALA A 205 19.74 -13.09 -1.98
C ALA A 205 20.13 -12.70 -3.42
N PRO A 206 19.22 -12.08 -4.20
CA PRO A 206 19.57 -11.57 -5.51
C PRO A 206 20.60 -10.43 -5.40
N PRO A 207 21.52 -10.28 -6.37
CA PRO A 207 22.64 -9.33 -6.30
C PRO A 207 22.24 -7.85 -6.22
N HIS A 208 20.97 -7.51 -6.49
CA HIS A 208 20.43 -6.15 -6.44
C HIS A 208 19.11 -6.08 -5.64
N SER A 209 19.05 -6.76 -4.50
CA SER A 209 17.83 -6.87 -3.67
C SER A 209 17.53 -5.63 -2.83
#